data_AF-C6RGI4-F1
#
_entry.id   AF-C6RGI4-F1
#
_cell.length_a   1.000
_cell.length_b   1.000
_cell.length_c   1.000
_cell.angle_alpha   90.00
_cell.angle_beta   90.00
_cell.angle_gamma   90.00
#
_symmetry.space_group_name_H-M   'P 1'
#
loop_
_entity.id
_entity.type
_entity.pdbx_description
1 polymer ?
#
loop_
_entity_poly.entity_id
_entity_poly.type
_entity_poly.pdbx_seq_one_letter_code
_entity_poly.pdbx_strand_id
1 'polypeptide(L)'
;MRLPRGQILTTTKIKFKTIRRVSQNKPATKIVKNTKEQFLKNIFIAYFVASFGIFIIPEDILSSCKICRDFVAAMKHILPNIQIFSDISPFKQEIQFYTSYMWVLGLLLAIILSALFIMSGKRKAPNISWPISMLGLILSTFIIYDYFFGCVGVDGIVLRDGTRTQITFDTKFEIFAAITVFQLFFSLLGLFLSVVLLRDLFFKIFYREKESK
;
A
#
# COMPACT_ATOMS: atom_id res chain seq x y z
N MET A 1 60.56 -31.78 -4.77
CA MET A 1 60.28 -30.45 -5.38
C MET A 1 59.75 -29.50 -4.31
N ARG A 2 60.56 -28.53 -3.85
CA ARG A 2 60.11 -27.49 -2.90
C ARG A 2 59.66 -26.28 -3.70
N LEU A 3 58.39 -25.90 -3.59
CA LEU A 3 57.86 -24.69 -4.19
C LEU A 3 58.57 -23.45 -3.61
N PRO A 4 59.06 -22.50 -4.43
CA PRO A 4 59.78 -21.33 -3.94
C PRO A 4 58.86 -20.46 -3.07
N ARG A 5 59.38 -19.99 -1.93
CA ARG A 5 58.66 -19.30 -0.85
C ARG A 5 57.85 -18.07 -1.34
N GLY A 6 58.25 -17.43 -2.44
CA GLY A 6 57.53 -16.33 -3.08
C GLY A 6 56.23 -16.71 -3.82
N GLN A 7 56.14 -17.93 -4.38
CA GLN A 7 54.92 -18.44 -5.02
C GLN A 7 53.85 -18.81 -3.99
N ILE A 8 54.28 -19.34 -2.83
CA ILE A 8 53.36 -19.69 -1.74
C ILE A 8 52.67 -18.41 -1.24
N LEU A 9 53.41 -17.33 -0.99
CA LEU A 9 52.86 -16.08 -0.47
C LEU A 9 51.87 -15.41 -1.44
N THR A 10 52.13 -15.46 -2.75
CA THR A 10 51.22 -14.93 -3.78
C THR A 10 49.97 -15.78 -3.91
N THR A 11 50.10 -17.11 -3.87
CA THR A 11 48.97 -18.03 -3.97
C THR A 11 48.06 -17.92 -2.73
N THR A 12 48.65 -17.79 -1.54
CA THR A 12 47.89 -17.58 -0.29
C THR A 12 47.16 -16.23 -0.28
N LYS A 13 47.79 -15.14 -0.74
CA LYS A 13 47.13 -13.82 -0.87
C LYS A 13 45.98 -13.84 -1.86
N ILE A 14 46.14 -14.51 -3.01
CA ILE A 14 45.08 -14.66 -4.02
C ILE A 14 43.92 -15.49 -3.43
N LYS A 15 44.22 -16.60 -2.76
CA LYS A 15 43.20 -17.47 -2.14
C LYS A 15 42.41 -16.72 -1.05
N PHE A 16 43.07 -15.95 -0.18
CA PHE A 16 42.40 -15.11 0.82
C PHE A 16 41.56 -13.99 0.20
N LYS A 17 42.05 -13.34 -0.87
CA LYS A 17 41.30 -12.31 -1.59
C LYS A 17 40.06 -12.89 -2.28
N THR A 18 40.16 -14.10 -2.83
CA THR A 18 39.05 -14.84 -3.43
C THR A 18 38.03 -15.29 -2.38
N ILE A 19 38.48 -15.83 -1.24
CA ILE A 19 37.59 -16.22 -0.12
C ILE A 19 36.87 -14.99 0.45
N ARG A 20 37.57 -13.86 0.63
CA ARG A 20 36.96 -12.60 1.09
C ARG A 20 35.91 -12.07 0.11
N ARG A 21 36.17 -12.16 -1.20
CA ARG A 21 35.20 -11.77 -2.26
C ARG A 21 34.00 -12.72 -2.32
N VAL A 22 34.19 -14.03 -2.14
CA VAL A 22 33.10 -15.03 -2.13
C VAL A 22 32.24 -14.87 -0.87
N SER A 23 32.86 -14.60 0.29
CA SER A 23 32.17 -14.34 1.56
C SER A 23 31.39 -13.03 1.57
N GLN A 24 31.87 -11.98 0.88
CA GLN A 24 31.15 -10.70 0.81
C GLN A 24 30.05 -10.65 -0.26
N ASN A 25 30.02 -11.56 -1.24
CA ASN A 25 29.07 -11.48 -2.37
C ASN A 25 27.95 -12.54 -2.41
N LYS A 26 27.89 -13.57 -1.56
CA LYS A 26 26.99 -14.71 -1.84
C LYS A 26 26.60 -15.58 -0.62
N PRO A 27 25.95 -15.03 0.43
CA PRO A 27 24.59 -15.50 0.75
C PRO A 27 23.64 -14.47 1.43
N ALA A 28 24.17 -13.48 2.15
CA ALA A 28 23.37 -12.57 2.99
C ALA A 28 22.39 -11.71 2.17
N THR A 29 22.83 -11.20 1.01
CA THR A 29 21.99 -10.35 0.13
C THR A 29 20.84 -11.12 -0.51
N LYS A 30 21.05 -12.42 -0.80
CA LYS A 30 20.03 -13.30 -1.40
C LYS A 30 18.99 -13.74 -0.36
N ILE A 31 19.44 -14.04 0.87
CA ILE A 31 18.57 -14.41 1.99
C ILE A 31 17.70 -13.21 2.41
N VAL A 32 18.28 -12.03 2.61
CA VAL A 32 17.54 -10.82 3.03
C VAL A 32 16.52 -10.36 1.97
N LYS A 33 16.84 -10.48 0.68
CA LYS A 33 15.89 -10.17 -0.41
C LYS A 33 14.69 -11.12 -0.40
N ASN A 34 14.94 -12.42 -0.20
CA ASN A 34 13.89 -13.43 -0.09
C ASN A 34 12.99 -13.18 1.13
N THR A 35 13.56 -12.75 2.27
CA THR A 35 12.78 -12.43 3.48
C THR A 35 11.85 -11.22 3.29
N LYS A 36 12.30 -10.15 2.63
CA LYS A 36 11.45 -8.96 2.38
C LYS A 36 10.30 -9.26 1.41
N GLU A 37 10.57 -10.00 0.34
CA GLU A 37 9.55 -10.42 -0.61
C GLU A 37 8.52 -11.35 0.05
N GLN A 38 8.98 -12.29 0.88
CA GLN A 38 8.10 -13.16 1.66
C GLN A 38 7.25 -12.37 2.65
N PHE A 39 7.84 -11.41 3.36
CA PHE A 39 7.11 -10.55 4.29
C PHE A 39 6.01 -9.74 3.59
N LEU A 40 6.30 -9.14 2.43
CA LEU A 40 5.30 -8.43 1.62
C LEU A 40 4.18 -9.36 1.17
N LYS A 41 4.50 -10.57 0.67
CA LYS A 41 3.48 -11.56 0.30
C LYS A 41 2.58 -11.90 1.48
N ASN A 42 3.15 -12.13 2.66
CA ASN A 42 2.38 -12.46 3.85
C ASN A 42 1.44 -11.31 4.26
N ILE A 43 1.88 -10.05 4.14
CA ILE A 43 1.02 -8.88 4.39
C ILE A 43 -0.15 -8.84 3.40
N PHE A 44 0.11 -9.03 2.12
CA PHE A 44 -0.95 -9.04 1.10
C PHE A 44 -1.95 -10.18 1.33
N ILE A 45 -1.46 -11.38 1.68
CA ILE A 45 -2.33 -12.51 2.02
C ILE A 45 -3.17 -12.17 3.26
N ALA A 46 -2.56 -11.61 4.31
CA ALA A 46 -3.28 -11.23 5.52
C ALA A 46 -4.36 -10.18 5.23
N TYR A 47 -4.05 -9.17 4.42
CA TYR A 47 -5.02 -8.16 3.98
C TYR A 47 -6.19 -8.80 3.21
N PHE A 48 -5.88 -9.67 2.26
CA PHE A 48 -6.90 -10.35 1.44
C PHE A 48 -7.77 -11.30 2.27
N VAL A 49 -7.20 -12.03 3.22
CA VAL A 49 -7.96 -12.88 4.15
C VAL A 49 -8.84 -12.01 5.04
N ALA A 50 -8.31 -10.91 5.59
CA ALA A 50 -9.07 -10.01 6.43
C ALA A 50 -10.22 -9.35 5.66
N SER A 51 -10.05 -9.04 4.37
CA SER A 51 -11.10 -8.41 3.58
C SER A 51 -12.33 -9.30 3.34
N PHE A 52 -12.22 -10.63 3.51
CA PHE A 52 -13.40 -11.52 3.53
C PHE A 52 -14.28 -11.35 4.79
N GLY A 53 -13.89 -10.51 5.75
CA GLY A 53 -14.62 -10.34 7.01
C GLY A 53 -16.10 -10.02 6.85
N ILE A 54 -16.54 -9.35 5.77
CA ILE A 54 -17.96 -9.04 5.53
C ILE A 54 -18.88 -10.26 5.54
N PHE A 55 -18.37 -11.43 5.11
CA PHE A 55 -19.18 -12.65 5.05
C PHE A 55 -19.40 -13.31 6.41
N ILE A 56 -18.58 -12.96 7.41
CA ILE A 56 -18.61 -13.54 8.75
C ILE A 56 -19.20 -12.55 9.76
N ILE A 57 -19.23 -11.25 9.45
CA ILE A 57 -19.82 -10.22 10.32
C ILE A 57 -21.33 -10.46 10.49
N PRO A 58 -21.81 -10.55 11.75
CA PRO A 58 -23.23 -10.72 12.03
C PRO A 58 -24.01 -9.41 11.82
N GLU A 59 -25.29 -9.53 11.48
CA GLU A 59 -26.18 -8.40 11.16
C GLU A 59 -26.39 -7.43 12.34
N ASP A 60 -26.29 -7.93 13.56
CA ASP A 60 -26.51 -7.20 14.79
C ASP A 60 -25.21 -6.74 15.48
N ILE A 61 -24.07 -6.74 14.77
CA ILE A 61 -22.73 -6.50 15.35
C ILE A 61 -22.63 -5.20 16.18
N LEU A 62 -23.26 -4.10 15.76
CA LEU A 62 -23.20 -2.80 16.46
C LEU A 62 -24.22 -2.71 17.60
N SER A 63 -25.34 -3.42 17.50
CA SER A 63 -26.27 -3.58 18.62
C SER A 63 -25.67 -4.44 19.73
N SER A 64 -25.04 -5.56 19.35
CA SER A 64 -24.58 -6.61 20.26
C SER A 64 -23.19 -6.38 20.83
N CYS A 65 -22.34 -5.61 20.13
CA CYS A 65 -20.99 -5.30 20.60
C CYS A 65 -20.77 -3.80 20.83
N LYS A 66 -20.67 -3.41 22.11
CA LYS A 66 -20.42 -2.00 22.50
C LYS A 66 -19.14 -1.45 21.89
N ILE A 67 -18.05 -2.21 21.90
CA ILE A 67 -16.77 -1.70 21.40
C ILE A 67 -16.77 -1.53 19.88
N CYS A 68 -17.45 -2.40 19.13
CA CYS A 68 -17.63 -2.24 17.69
C CYS A 68 -18.44 -0.97 17.38
N ARG A 69 -19.51 -0.72 18.15
CA ARG A 69 -20.33 0.48 18.01
C ARG A 69 -19.54 1.75 18.30
N ASP A 70 -18.81 1.80 19.41
CA ASP A 70 -18.01 2.96 19.80
C ASP A 70 -16.89 3.22 18.77
N PHE A 71 -16.26 2.15 18.26
CA PHE A 71 -15.28 2.23 17.17
C PHE A 71 -15.87 2.82 15.89
N VAL A 72 -17.01 2.29 15.42
CA VAL A 72 -17.68 2.81 14.21
C VAL A 72 -18.10 4.27 14.40
N ALA A 73 -18.62 4.63 15.57
CA ALA A 73 -19.00 6.00 15.88
C ALA A 73 -17.80 6.96 15.76
N ALA A 74 -16.63 6.58 16.30
CA ALA A 74 -15.41 7.36 16.15
C ALA A 74 -14.98 7.48 14.68
N MET A 75 -15.04 6.40 13.91
CA MET A 75 -14.64 6.39 12.51
C MET A 75 -15.57 7.25 11.63
N LYS A 76 -16.88 7.23 11.88
CA LYS A 76 -17.86 8.06 11.14
C LYS A 76 -17.61 9.56 11.24
N HIS A 77 -17.06 10.04 12.35
CA HIS A 77 -16.70 11.46 12.48
C HIS A 77 -15.61 11.89 11.50
N ILE A 78 -14.74 10.96 11.11
CA ILE A 78 -13.61 11.22 10.23
C ILE A 78 -13.98 10.85 8.79
N LEU A 79 -14.81 9.82 8.59
CA LEU A 79 -14.98 9.15 7.31
C LEU A 79 -16.46 9.18 6.88
N PRO A 80 -16.88 10.17 6.09
CA PRO A 80 -18.27 10.33 5.69
C PRO A 80 -18.77 9.18 4.81
N ASN A 81 -17.88 8.51 4.05
CA ASN A 81 -18.24 7.36 3.22
C ASN A 81 -18.88 6.20 3.99
N ILE A 82 -18.57 6.03 5.28
CA ILE A 82 -19.16 4.97 6.12
C ILE A 82 -20.68 5.12 6.20
N GLN A 83 -21.18 6.35 6.39
CA GLN A 83 -22.62 6.59 6.46
C GLN A 83 -23.25 6.50 5.07
N ILE A 84 -22.61 7.07 4.06
CA ILE A 84 -23.09 7.05 2.67
C ILE A 84 -23.29 5.62 2.16
N PHE A 85 -22.29 4.75 2.36
CA PHE A 85 -22.37 3.35 1.95
C PHE A 85 -23.45 2.61 2.74
N SER A 86 -23.61 2.94 4.02
CA SER A 86 -24.71 2.41 4.82
C SER A 86 -26.07 2.82 4.30
N ASP A 87 -26.25 4.04 3.80
CA ASP A 87 -27.56 4.54 3.39
C ASP A 87 -28.07 3.83 2.13
N ILE A 88 -27.16 3.46 1.22
CA ILE A 88 -27.48 2.79 -0.05
C ILE A 88 -27.47 1.25 0.01
N SER A 89 -27.21 0.64 1.17
CA SER A 89 -27.19 -0.82 1.35
C SER A 89 -28.30 -1.32 2.29
N PRO A 90 -28.84 -2.54 2.12
CA PRO A 90 -29.66 -3.19 3.14
C PRO A 90 -28.84 -3.67 4.35
N PHE A 91 -27.54 -3.93 4.22
CA PHE A 91 -26.66 -4.46 5.28
C PHE A 91 -26.09 -3.35 6.19
N LYS A 92 -26.98 -2.62 6.87
CA LYS A 92 -26.67 -1.36 7.54
C LYS A 92 -25.52 -1.47 8.55
N GLN A 93 -25.59 -2.41 9.49
CA GLN A 93 -24.58 -2.50 10.55
C GLN A 93 -23.28 -3.14 10.03
N GLU A 94 -23.40 -4.15 9.17
CA GLU A 94 -22.24 -4.86 8.67
C GLU A 94 -21.38 -3.98 7.79
N ILE A 95 -21.98 -3.22 6.87
CA ILE A 95 -21.23 -2.33 5.97
C ILE A 95 -20.55 -1.20 6.74
N GLN A 96 -21.17 -0.67 7.80
CA GLN A 96 -20.56 0.36 8.64
C GLN A 96 -19.33 -0.19 9.36
N PHE A 97 -19.45 -1.35 9.99
CA PHE A 97 -18.33 -1.98 10.67
C PHE A 97 -17.23 -2.38 9.68
N TYR A 98 -17.62 -2.97 8.56
CA TYR A 98 -16.71 -3.44 7.52
C TYR A 98 -15.90 -2.32 6.91
N THR A 99 -16.57 -1.24 6.48
CA THR A 99 -15.91 -0.04 5.94
C THR A 99 -14.93 0.53 6.98
N SER A 100 -15.35 0.61 8.25
CA SER A 100 -14.53 1.16 9.33
C SER A 100 -13.22 0.39 9.55
N TYR A 101 -13.25 -0.93 9.66
CA TYR A 101 -11.99 -1.67 9.86
C TYR A 101 -11.17 -1.80 8.58
N MET A 102 -11.81 -1.85 7.39
CA MET A 102 -11.09 -1.85 6.11
C MET A 102 -10.27 -0.59 5.93
N TRP A 103 -10.76 0.56 6.41
CA TRP A 103 -10.00 1.80 6.49
C TRP A 103 -8.73 1.65 7.33
N VAL A 104 -8.83 1.05 8.52
CA VAL A 104 -7.68 0.79 9.38
C VAL A 104 -6.66 -0.12 8.68
N LEU A 105 -7.13 -1.21 8.06
CA LEU A 105 -6.27 -2.15 7.35
C LEU A 105 -5.56 -1.52 6.15
N GLY A 106 -6.29 -0.73 5.34
CA GLY A 106 -5.70 -0.06 4.19
C GLY A 106 -4.69 1.02 4.59
N LEU A 107 -4.98 1.80 5.64
CA LEU A 107 -4.04 2.77 6.18
C LEU A 107 -2.78 2.09 6.70
N LEU A 108 -2.92 1.00 7.45
CA LEU A 108 -1.79 0.20 7.94
C LEU A 108 -0.95 -0.35 6.77
N LEU A 109 -1.61 -0.88 5.73
CA LEU A 109 -0.95 -1.36 4.51
C LEU A 109 -0.14 -0.24 3.85
N ALA A 110 -0.73 0.93 3.65
CA ALA A 110 -0.06 2.09 3.05
C ALA A 110 1.16 2.54 3.86
N ILE A 111 1.03 2.60 5.19
CA ILE A 111 2.14 2.96 6.11
C ILE A 111 3.28 1.95 6.01
N ILE A 112 2.98 0.65 6.08
CA ILE A 112 4.00 -0.41 6.02
C ILE A 112 4.73 -0.36 4.68
N LEU A 113 4.00 -0.25 3.56
CA LEU A 113 4.61 -0.16 2.23
C LEU A 113 5.50 1.09 2.10
N SER A 114 5.02 2.22 2.59
CA SER A 114 5.75 3.49 2.58
C SER A 114 7.04 3.40 3.42
N ALA A 115 6.96 2.85 4.62
CA ALA A 115 8.11 2.64 5.50
C ALA A 115 9.15 1.71 4.85
N LEU A 116 8.71 0.57 4.29
CA LEU A 116 9.58 -0.36 3.57
C LEU A 116 10.26 0.29 2.36
N PHE A 117 9.55 1.15 1.64
CA PHE A 117 10.10 1.90 0.51
C PHE A 117 11.19 2.90 0.97
N ILE A 118 10.92 3.67 2.03
CA ILE A 118 11.90 4.61 2.61
C ILE A 118 13.13 3.85 3.11
N MET A 119 12.93 2.77 3.88
CA MET A 119 14.01 1.94 4.43
C MET A 119 14.82 1.20 3.35
N SER A 120 14.26 0.98 2.15
CA SER A 120 14.98 0.32 1.07
C SER A 120 16.19 1.14 0.56
N GLY A 121 16.34 2.40 0.99
CA GLY A 121 17.59 3.16 0.84
C GLY A 121 18.00 3.40 -0.62
N LYS A 122 17.10 3.16 -1.59
CA LYS A 122 17.34 3.41 -3.02
C LYS A 122 17.49 4.92 -3.20
N ARG A 123 18.74 5.41 -3.15
CA ARG A 123 19.09 6.85 -3.28
C ARG A 123 18.71 7.42 -4.63
N LYS A 124 18.74 6.61 -5.68
CA LYS A 124 18.18 6.98 -6.98
C LYS A 124 16.68 6.70 -6.94
N ALA A 125 15.89 7.77 -6.84
CA ALA A 125 14.48 7.71 -7.22
C ALA A 125 14.38 7.15 -8.66
N PRO A 126 13.29 6.44 -9.00
CA PRO A 126 13.03 6.12 -10.39
C PRO A 126 13.08 7.43 -11.20
N ASN A 127 13.71 7.43 -12.37
CA ASN A 127 13.79 8.64 -13.20
C ASN A 127 12.41 8.93 -13.82
N ILE A 128 11.51 9.46 -13.00
CA ILE A 128 10.16 9.88 -13.38
C ILE A 128 10.28 11.34 -13.81
N SER A 129 9.66 11.75 -14.90
CA SER A 129 9.70 13.16 -15.30
C SER A 129 8.82 14.01 -14.36
N TRP A 130 9.14 15.30 -14.21
CA TRP A 130 8.33 16.21 -13.39
C TRP A 130 6.83 16.20 -13.74
N PRO A 131 6.43 16.26 -15.03
CA PRO A 131 5.03 16.19 -15.41
C PRO A 131 4.34 14.89 -14.97
N ILE A 132 5.03 13.74 -15.07
CA ILE A 132 4.49 12.45 -14.66
C ILE A 132 4.31 12.39 -13.14
N SER A 133 5.24 12.96 -12.37
CA SER A 133 5.10 13.05 -10.91
C SER A 133 3.90 13.92 -10.50
N MET A 134 3.70 15.07 -11.16
CA MET A 134 2.54 15.93 -10.89
C MET A 134 1.22 15.26 -11.26
N LEU A 135 1.16 14.62 -12.43
CA LEU A 135 -0.02 13.86 -12.85
C LEU A 135 -0.36 12.74 -11.85
N GLY A 136 0.65 12.02 -11.37
CA GLY A 136 0.48 10.97 -10.37
C GLY A 136 -0.08 11.50 -9.06
N LEU A 137 0.38 12.66 -8.58
CA LEU A 137 -0.14 13.30 -7.36
C LEU A 137 -1.59 13.77 -7.54
N ILE A 138 -1.94 14.36 -8.69
CA ILE A 138 -3.33 14.77 -8.99
C ILE A 138 -4.26 13.55 -8.99
N LEU A 139 -3.85 12.46 -9.66
CA LEU A 139 -4.62 11.21 -9.70
C LEU A 139 -4.78 10.62 -8.29
N SER A 140 -3.71 10.68 -7.48
CA SER A 140 -3.73 10.19 -6.09
C SER A 140 -4.75 10.97 -5.26
N THR A 141 -4.74 12.31 -5.34
CA THR A 141 -5.69 13.18 -4.64
C THR A 141 -7.12 12.93 -5.10
N PHE A 142 -7.34 12.73 -6.41
CA PHE A 142 -8.66 12.40 -6.94
C PHE A 142 -9.19 11.08 -6.36
N ILE A 143 -8.38 10.01 -6.35
CA ILE A 143 -8.76 8.71 -5.77
C ILE A 143 -9.06 8.85 -4.27
N ILE A 144 -8.27 9.64 -3.54
CA ILE A 144 -8.49 9.92 -2.12
C ILE A 144 -9.84 10.60 -1.91
N TYR A 145 -10.12 11.65 -2.68
CA TYR A 145 -11.34 12.44 -2.57
C TYR A 145 -12.58 11.57 -2.88
N ASP A 146 -12.56 10.92 -4.03
CA ASP A 146 -13.65 10.08 -4.53
C ASP A 146 -14.01 8.96 -3.55
N TYR A 147 -13.00 8.27 -3.01
CA TYR A 147 -13.22 7.21 -2.03
C TYR A 147 -13.71 7.74 -0.67
N PHE A 148 -13.17 8.86 -0.20
CA PHE A 148 -13.49 9.44 1.11
C PHE A 148 -14.91 10.01 1.16
N PHE A 149 -15.36 10.64 0.07
CA PHE A 149 -16.72 11.18 -0.06
C PHE A 149 -17.71 10.16 -0.61
N GLY A 150 -17.26 8.97 -1.01
CA GLY A 150 -18.13 7.95 -1.58
C GLY A 150 -18.82 8.44 -2.86
N CYS A 151 -18.19 9.33 -3.62
CA CYS A 151 -18.77 9.96 -4.82
C CYS A 151 -19.21 8.89 -5.84
N VAL A 152 -18.50 7.77 -5.96
CA VAL A 152 -18.91 6.65 -6.80
C VAL A 152 -20.23 5.99 -6.35
N GLY A 153 -20.50 5.97 -5.05
CA GLY A 153 -21.75 5.42 -4.49
C GLY A 153 -22.95 6.39 -4.60
N VAL A 154 -22.69 7.70 -4.55
CA VAL A 154 -23.75 8.74 -4.63
C VAL A 154 -24.06 9.11 -6.08
N ASP A 155 -23.02 9.41 -6.86
CA ASP A 155 -23.14 9.97 -8.19
C ASP A 155 -23.02 8.92 -9.30
N GLY A 156 -22.61 7.69 -8.98
CA GLY A 156 -22.31 6.66 -9.98
C GLY A 156 -21.18 7.06 -10.92
N ILE A 157 -20.72 6.12 -11.75
CA ILE A 157 -19.77 6.41 -12.83
C ILE A 157 -20.57 6.69 -14.10
N VAL A 158 -20.50 7.91 -14.59
CA VAL A 158 -21.07 8.29 -15.89
C VAL A 158 -20.08 7.89 -16.98
N LEU A 159 -20.44 6.86 -17.75
CA LEU A 159 -19.66 6.42 -18.91
C LEU A 159 -19.91 7.36 -20.10
N ARG A 160 -19.00 7.33 -21.08
CA ARG A 160 -18.99 8.24 -22.24
C ARG A 160 -20.24 8.13 -23.13
N ASP A 161 -20.99 7.05 -23.00
CA ASP A 161 -22.27 6.78 -23.67
C ASP A 161 -23.49 7.31 -22.90
N GLY A 162 -23.28 7.98 -21.76
CA GLY A 162 -24.34 8.48 -20.89
C GLY A 162 -24.94 7.42 -19.98
N THR A 163 -24.44 6.18 -19.99
CA THR A 163 -24.87 5.16 -19.03
C THR A 163 -24.30 5.48 -17.65
N ARG A 164 -25.18 5.52 -16.65
CA ARG A 164 -24.82 5.73 -15.25
C ARG A 164 -24.72 4.36 -14.60
N THR A 165 -23.50 3.91 -14.36
CA THR A 165 -23.27 2.70 -13.54
C THR A 165 -23.24 3.13 -12.08
N GLN A 166 -24.34 2.92 -11.38
CA GLN A 166 -24.37 3.10 -9.93
C GLN A 166 -23.78 1.85 -9.28
N ILE A 167 -22.89 2.06 -8.32
CA ILE A 167 -22.47 0.98 -7.44
C ILE A 167 -23.61 0.78 -6.43
N THR A 168 -24.32 -0.34 -6.58
CA THR A 168 -25.29 -0.78 -5.57
C THR A 168 -24.60 -1.74 -4.60
N PHE A 169 -25.08 -1.76 -3.36
CA PHE A 169 -24.57 -2.63 -2.29
C PHE A 169 -25.64 -3.64 -1.89
N ASP A 170 -26.23 -4.30 -2.88
CA ASP A 170 -27.37 -5.19 -2.71
C ASP A 170 -26.94 -6.57 -2.19
N THR A 171 -25.67 -6.92 -2.38
CA THR A 171 -25.08 -8.16 -1.87
C THR A 171 -23.81 -7.93 -1.05
N LYS A 172 -23.54 -8.83 -0.09
CA LYS A 172 -22.25 -8.82 0.66
C LYS A 172 -21.03 -8.98 -0.25
N PHE A 173 -21.21 -9.62 -1.41
CA PHE A 173 -20.15 -9.75 -2.41
C PHE A 173 -19.85 -8.42 -3.12
N GLU A 174 -20.86 -7.63 -3.49
CA GLU A 174 -20.66 -6.30 -4.07
C GLU A 174 -19.98 -5.36 -3.07
N ILE A 175 -20.40 -5.41 -1.80
CA ILE A 175 -19.76 -4.68 -0.70
C ILE A 175 -18.28 -5.06 -0.60
N PHE A 176 -18.00 -6.36 -0.55
CA PHE A 176 -16.63 -6.89 -0.55
C PHE A 176 -15.82 -6.35 -1.72
N ALA A 177 -16.33 -6.53 -2.94
CA ALA A 177 -15.60 -6.21 -4.16
C ALA A 177 -15.31 -4.71 -4.24
N ALA A 178 -16.31 -3.86 -4.11
CA ALA A 178 -16.13 -2.43 -4.22
C ALA A 178 -15.25 -1.88 -3.08
N ILE A 179 -15.58 -2.12 -1.81
CA ILE A 179 -14.81 -1.54 -0.70
C ILE A 179 -13.37 -2.07 -0.69
N THR A 180 -13.14 -3.37 -0.93
CA THR A 180 -11.77 -3.91 -0.98
C THR A 180 -10.97 -3.30 -2.11
N VAL A 181 -11.55 -3.22 -3.31
CA VAL A 181 -10.87 -2.66 -4.49
C VAL A 181 -10.57 -1.18 -4.29
N PHE A 182 -11.55 -0.39 -3.87
CA PHE A 182 -11.36 1.03 -3.61
C PHE A 182 -10.36 1.27 -2.49
N GLN A 183 -10.43 0.51 -1.39
CA GLN A 183 -9.45 0.61 -0.30
C GLN A 183 -8.04 0.28 -0.78
N LEU A 184 -7.89 -0.73 -1.64
CA LEU A 184 -6.59 -1.11 -2.20
C LEU A 184 -6.04 -0.01 -3.12
N PHE A 185 -6.89 0.56 -3.99
CA PHE A 185 -6.51 1.70 -4.83
C PHE A 185 -6.14 2.92 -4.00
N PHE A 186 -6.92 3.26 -2.97
CA PHE A 186 -6.60 4.32 -2.03
C PHE A 186 -5.25 4.10 -1.37
N SER A 187 -4.96 2.87 -0.91
CA SER A 187 -3.74 2.55 -0.19
C SER A 187 -2.51 2.56 -1.10
N LEU A 188 -2.61 1.98 -2.30
CA LEU A 188 -1.50 1.84 -3.25
C LEU A 188 -1.31 3.07 -4.14
N LEU A 189 -2.37 3.52 -4.82
CA LEU A 189 -2.32 4.65 -5.74
C LEU A 189 -2.54 5.99 -5.02
N GLY A 190 -3.39 6.05 -4.01
CA GLY A 190 -3.58 7.27 -3.24
C GLY A 190 -2.37 7.57 -2.35
N LEU A 191 -2.19 6.79 -1.29
CA LEU A 191 -1.21 7.10 -0.24
C LEU A 191 0.22 6.68 -0.58
N PHE A 192 0.45 5.40 -0.91
CA PHE A 192 1.80 4.90 -1.14
C PHE A 192 2.49 5.61 -2.31
N LEU A 193 1.80 5.76 -3.44
CA LEU A 193 2.33 6.49 -4.59
C LEU A 193 2.59 7.97 -4.26
N SER A 194 1.71 8.63 -3.50
CA SER A 194 1.96 10.01 -3.05
C SER A 194 3.25 10.13 -2.26
N VAL A 195 3.54 9.21 -1.34
CA VAL A 195 4.81 9.19 -0.58
C VAL A 195 6.01 9.00 -1.50
N VAL A 196 5.90 8.11 -2.49
CA VAL A 196 6.97 7.88 -3.48
C VAL A 196 7.24 9.15 -4.29
N LEU A 197 6.19 9.82 -4.76
CA LEU A 197 6.27 11.02 -5.59
C LEU A 197 6.75 12.25 -4.80
N LEU A 198 6.27 12.44 -3.58
CA LEU A 198 6.75 13.52 -2.69
C LEU A 198 8.22 13.37 -2.35
N ARG A 199 8.68 12.13 -2.12
CA ARG A 199 10.10 11.85 -1.92
C ARG A 199 10.92 12.22 -3.16
N ASP A 200 10.50 11.78 -4.35
CA ASP A 200 11.18 12.12 -5.61
C ASP A 200 11.22 13.65 -5.84
N LEU A 201 10.10 14.33 -5.60
CA LEU A 201 9.97 15.77 -5.69
C LEU A 201 10.96 16.50 -4.77
N PHE A 202 11.00 16.08 -3.50
CA PHE A 202 11.93 16.62 -2.50
C PHE A 202 13.39 16.45 -2.95
N PHE A 203 13.78 15.26 -3.43
CA PHE A 203 15.13 15.05 -3.94
C PHE A 203 15.45 15.94 -5.14
N LYS A 204 14.53 16.10 -6.10
CA LYS A 204 14.74 16.97 -7.26
C LYS A 204 14.90 18.44 -6.89
N ILE A 205 14.08 18.96 -5.98
CA ILE A 205 14.14 20.36 -5.58
C ILE A 205 15.45 20.63 -4.82
N PHE A 206 15.72 19.86 -3.76
CA PHE A 206 16.83 20.16 -2.84
C PHE A 206 18.22 19.71 -3.31
N TYR A 207 18.32 18.66 -4.14
CA TYR A 207 19.63 18.15 -4.59
C TYR A 207 20.03 18.63 -5.99
N ARG A 208 19.08 18.97 -6.88
CA ARG A 208 19.43 19.56 -8.20
C ARG A 208 19.96 20.99 -8.06
N GLU A 209 19.57 21.70 -7.01
CA GLU A 209 20.08 23.04 -6.69
C GLU A 209 21.58 23.04 -6.30
N LYS A 210 22.11 21.90 -5.83
CA LYS A 210 23.53 21.76 -5.47
C LYS A 210 24.47 21.48 -6.65
N GLU A 211 23.97 21.06 -7.80
CA GLU A 211 24.80 20.83 -9.00
C GLU A 211 24.81 22.03 -9.97
N SER A 212 24.04 23.08 -9.67
CA SER A 212 23.91 24.30 -10.49
C SER A 212 24.61 25.54 -9.90
N LYS A 213 25.37 25.38 -8.80
CA LYS A 213 26.25 26.39 -8.21
C LYS A 213 27.68 25.87 -8.20
#